data_AF-A0A7V9BTN5-F1
#
_entry.id   AF-A0A7V9BTN5-F1
#
_cell.length_a   1.000
_cell.length_b   1.000
_cell.length_c   1.000
_cell.angle_alpha   90.00
_cell.angle_beta   90.00
_cell.angle_gamma   90.00
#
_symmetry.space_group_name_H-M   'P 1'
#
loop_
_entity.id
_entity.type
_entity.pdbx_description
1 polymer ?
#
loop_
_entity_poly.entity_id
_entity_poly.type
_entity_poly.pdbx_seq_one_letter_code
_entity_poly.pdbx_strand_id
1 'polypeptide(L)' 'MIGTGGLRPVATQDLRRLLSLVHRGELACPIDRIGLAINGLLRLGDDLGLLAGLDAKATKAVLVAVVAERLATGIRPPSG' A
#
# COMPACT_ATOMS: atom_id res chain seq x y z
N MET A 1 -12.97 -23.80 10.53
CA MET A 1 -12.48 -22.51 11.06
C MET A 1 -12.14 -21.61 9.89
N ILE A 2 -12.91 -20.56 9.65
CA ILE A 2 -12.65 -19.59 8.58
C ILE A 2 -11.59 -18.61 9.11
N GLY A 3 -10.35 -18.76 8.65
CA GLY A 3 -9.31 -17.77 8.90
C GLY A 3 -9.61 -16.52 8.08
N THR A 4 -9.82 -15.39 8.75
CA THR A 4 -10.02 -14.05 8.17
C THR A 4 -8.71 -13.47 7.60
N GLY A 5 -8.03 -14.23 6.73
CA GLY A 5 -6.87 -13.78 5.97
C GLY A 5 -7.28 -12.80 4.87
N GLY A 6 -7.76 -11.63 5.26
CA GLY A 6 -8.15 -10.56 4.34
C GLY A 6 -6.94 -10.05 3.57
N LEU A 7 -6.80 -10.50 2.32
CA LEU A 7 -5.97 -9.98 1.23
C LEU A 7 -4.79 -9.06 1.65
N ARG A 8 -3.54 -9.53 1.55
CA ARG A 8 -2.75 -9.19 0.36
C ARG A 8 -1.31 -9.75 0.30
N PRO A 9 -0.83 -10.03 -0.94
CA PRO A 9 0.55 -10.38 -1.32
C PRO A 9 1.59 -9.25 -1.14
N VAL A 10 1.17 -7.99 -0.95
CA VAL A 10 2.08 -6.86 -0.78
C VAL A 10 2.42 -6.63 0.70
N ALA A 11 3.71 -6.63 1.02
CA ALA A 11 4.21 -6.41 2.37
C ALA A 11 3.87 -5.00 2.90
N THR A 12 3.59 -4.87 4.20
CA THR A 12 3.24 -3.56 4.82
C THR A 12 4.34 -2.51 4.66
N GLN A 13 5.60 -2.94 4.64
CA GLN A 13 6.75 -2.07 4.37
C GLN A 13 6.69 -1.45 2.96
N ASP A 14 6.22 -2.22 1.97
CA ASP A 14 6.10 -1.75 0.59
C ASP A 14 4.97 -0.74 0.45
N LEU A 15 3.84 -0.95 1.16
CA LEU A 15 2.76 0.03 1.22
C LEU A 15 3.19 1.35 1.89
N ARG A 16 3.98 1.27 2.97
CA ARG A 16 4.54 2.45 3.64
C ARG A 16 5.50 3.21 2.73
N ARG A 17 6.36 2.49 2.00
CA ARG A 17 7.26 3.08 1.00
C ARG A 17 6.48 3.78 -0.10
N LEU A 18 5.46 3.12 -0.65
CA LEU A 18 4.60 3.70 -1.67
C LEU A 18 3.91 4.99 -1.18
N LEU A 19 3.36 4.96 0.04
CA LEU A 19 2.74 6.13 0.67
C LEU A 19 3.75 7.28 0.82
N SER A 20 4.98 6.99 1.26
CA SER A 20 6.03 8.01 1.40
C SER A 20 6.36 8.68 0.07
N LEU A 21 6.51 7.89 -1.01
CA LEU A 21 6.84 8.41 -2.35
C LEU A 21 5.72 9.31 -2.88
N VAL A 22 4.47 8.87 -2.76
CA VAL A 22 3.29 9.65 -3.19
C VAL A 22 3.12 10.90 -2.32
N HIS A 23 3.42 10.82 -1.02
CA HIS A 23 3.36 11.97 -0.11
C HIS A 23 4.38 13.05 -0.49
N ARG A 24 5.61 12.64 -0.82
CA ARG A 24 6.72 13.54 -1.22
C ARG A 24 6.66 14.01 -2.67
N GLY A 25 5.75 13.47 -3.49
CA GLY A 25 5.68 13.77 -4.92
C GLY A 25 6.76 13.08 -5.76
N GLU A 26 7.48 12.11 -5.18
CA GLU A 26 8.51 11.29 -5.86
C GLU A 26 7.88 10.17 -6.71
N LEU A 27 6.59 9.90 -6.52
CA LEU A 27 5.78 9.03 -7.37
C LEU A 27 4.54 9.77 -7.83
N ALA A 28 4.43 9.95 -9.15
CA ALA A 28 3.28 10.60 -9.78
C ALA A 28 2.01 9.74 -9.64
N CYS A 29 0.87 10.42 -9.63
CA CYS A 29 -0.44 9.78 -9.70
C CYS A 29 -1.14 10.19 -11.02
N PRO A 30 -1.85 9.28 -11.70
CA PRO A 30 -2.07 7.87 -11.32
C PRO A 30 -0.77 7.07 -11.34
N ILE A 31 -0.64 6.14 -10.37
CA ILE A 31 0.56 5.31 -10.25
C ILE A 31 0.68 4.46 -11.52
N ASP A 32 1.80 4.57 -12.22
CA ASP A 32 2.09 3.83 -13.43
C ASP A 32 3.31 2.90 -13.26
N ARG A 33 3.52 2.00 -14.23
CA ARG A 33 4.64 1.05 -14.18
C ARG A 33 5.99 1.75 -14.27
N ILE A 34 6.07 2.90 -14.95
CA ILE A 34 7.33 3.64 -15.13
C ILE A 34 7.78 4.24 -13.79
N GLY A 35 6.88 4.95 -13.10
CA GLY A 35 7.14 5.51 -11.78
C GLY A 35 7.46 4.43 -10.75
N LEU A 36 6.78 3.27 -10.82
CA LEU A 36 7.13 2.11 -9.99
C LEU A 36 8.53 1.56 -10.32
N ALA A 37 8.91 1.45 -11.58
CA ALA A 37 10.24 0.97 -11.97
C ALA A 37 11.36 1.89 -11.47
N ILE A 38 11.23 3.21 -11.69
CA ILE A 38 12.20 4.22 -11.24
C ILE A 38 12.41 4.15 -9.72
N ASN A 39 11.34 3.87 -8.98
CA ASN A 39 11.38 3.80 -7.51
C ASN A 39 11.70 2.40 -6.97
N GLY A 40 12.05 1.42 -7.82
CA GLY A 40 12.39 0.06 -7.43
C GLY A 40 11.18 -0.71 -6.86
N LEU A 41 9.98 -0.45 -7.36
CA LEU A 41 8.68 -1.01 -6.97
C LEU A 41 7.94 -1.72 -8.12
N LEU A 42 8.59 -1.98 -9.27
CA LEU A 42 7.96 -2.59 -10.46
C LEU A 42 7.18 -3.88 -10.16
N ARG A 43 7.70 -4.71 -9.24
CA ARG A 43 7.06 -5.96 -8.78
C ARG A 43 5.63 -5.77 -8.23
N LEU A 44 5.29 -4.56 -7.78
CA LEU A 44 3.96 -4.24 -7.23
C LEU A 44 2.96 -3.87 -8.33
N GLY A 45 3.38 -3.76 -9.59
CA GLY A 45 2.55 -3.23 -10.67
C GLY A 45 1.23 -3.98 -10.86
N ASP A 46 1.24 -5.31 -10.69
CA ASP A 46 0.04 -6.13 -10.84
C ASP A 46 -0.83 -6.12 -9.57
N ASP A 47 -0.21 -6.00 -8.39
CA ASP A 47 -0.90 -5.98 -7.10
C ASP A 47 -1.60 -4.64 -6.78
N LEU A 48 -1.20 -3.57 -7.47
CA LEU A 48 -1.71 -2.21 -7.27
C LEU A 48 -2.80 -1.81 -8.26
N GLY A 49 -3.39 -2.76 -8.99
CA GLY A 49 -4.46 -2.49 -9.96
C GLY A 49 -5.65 -1.70 -9.39
N LEU A 50 -5.94 -1.84 -8.09
CA LEU A 50 -6.99 -1.06 -7.40
C LEU A 50 -6.64 0.43 -7.18
N LEU A 51 -5.37 0.81 -7.34
CA LEU A 51 -4.92 2.21 -7.27
C LEU A 51 -4.81 2.84 -8.67
N ALA A 52 -4.94 2.04 -9.74
CA ALA A 52 -4.85 2.54 -11.10
C ALA A 52 -5.94 3.59 -11.36
N GLY A 53 -5.55 4.73 -11.94
CA GLY A 53 -6.46 5.83 -12.25
C GLY A 53 -6.86 6.71 -11.06
N LEU A 54 -6.43 6.40 -9.83
CA LEU A 54 -6.65 7.29 -8.68
C LEU A 54 -5.73 8.51 -8.73
N ASP A 55 -6.27 9.67 -8.36
CA ASP A 55 -5.45 10.86 -8.13
C ASP A 55 -4.59 10.72 -6.86
N ALA A 56 -3.71 11.69 -6.62
CA ALA A 56 -2.81 11.65 -5.46
C ALA A 56 -3.55 11.67 -4.12
N LYS A 57 -4.70 12.34 -4.03
CA LYS A 57 -5.46 12.45 -2.77
C LYS A 57 -6.15 11.12 -2.45
N ALA A 58 -6.82 10.52 -3.43
CA ALA A 58 -7.47 9.22 -3.33
C ALA A 58 -6.46 8.11 -3.07
N THR A 59 -5.32 8.10 -3.79
CA THR A 59 -4.23 7.15 -3.57
C THR A 59 -3.70 7.22 -2.14
N LYS A 60 -3.43 8.43 -1.62
CA LYS A 60 -2.98 8.61 -0.23
C LYS A 60 -4.03 8.11 0.76
N ALA A 61 -5.31 8.42 0.55
CA ALA A 61 -6.38 7.99 1.44
C ALA A 61 -6.47 6.46 1.53
N VAL A 62 -6.42 5.76 0.40
CA VAL A 62 -6.43 4.29 0.36
C VAL A 62 -5.20 3.70 1.06
N LEU A 63 -4.00 4.23 0.76
CA LEU A 63 -2.77 3.73 1.38
C LEU A 63 -2.74 3.96 2.89
N VAL A 64 -3.18 5.11 3.36
CA VAL A 64 -3.31 5.41 4.80
C VAL A 64 -4.29 4.46 5.46
N ALA A 65 -5.47 4.25 4.87
CA ALA A 65 -6.50 3.37 5.42
C ALA A 65 -5.99 1.93 5.55
N VAL A 66 -5.38 1.37 4.48
CA VAL A 66 -4.85 -0.01 4.50
C VAL A 66 -3.68 -0.15 5.48
N VAL A 67 -2.77 0.83 5.56
CA VAL A 67 -1.67 0.79 6.53
C VAL A 67 -2.21 0.85 7.96
N ALA A 68 -3.18 1.72 8.24
CA ALA A 68 -3.79 1.83 9.56
C ALA A 68 -4.51 0.53 9.98
N GLU A 69 -5.30 -0.05 9.07
CA GLU A 69 -6.01 -1.31 9.30
C GLU A 69 -5.05 -2.47 9.62
N ARG A 70 -3.93 -2.58 8.88
CA ARG A 70 -2.88 -3.58 9.15
C ARG A 70 -2.16 -3.40 10.47
N LEU A 71 -2.01 -2.16 10.94
CA LEU A 71 -1.40 -1.89 12.25
C LEU A 71 -2.38 -2.15 13.39
N ALA A 72 -3.65 -1.82 13.19
CA ALA A 72 -4.72 -2.07 14.15
C ALA A 72 -5.01 -3.57 14.31
N THR A 73 -4.82 -4.38 13.26
CA THR A 73 -4.98 -5.85 13.28
C THR A 73 -3.74 -6.59 13.80
N GLY A 74 -2.59 -5.91 13.90
CA GLY A 74 -1.36 -6.42 14.53
C GLY A 74 -1.44 -6.54 16.06
N ILE A 75 -2.62 -6.87 16.60
CA ILE A 75 -2.86 -7.04 18.05
C ILE A 75 -1.98 -8.18 18.58
N ARG A 76 -1.03 -7.80 19.43
CA ARG A 76 -0.25 -8.67 20.33
C ARG A 76 -1.19 -9.44 21.28
N PRO A 77 -1.05 -10.77 21.45
CA PRO A 77 -1.80 -11.50 22.47
C PRO A 77 -1.48 -10.99 23.88
N PRO A 78 -2.43 -11.08 24.84
CA PRO A 78 -2.24 -10.58 26.19
C PRO A 78 -0.96 -11.17 26.79
N SER A 79 -0.09 -10.29 27.29
CA SER A 79 1.01 -10.68 28.17
C SER A 79 0.45 -10.68 29.58
N GLY A 80 0.13 -11.86 30.10
CA GLY A 80 -0.44 -12.05 31.44
C GLY A 80 -1.30 -13.30 31.49
#